data_AF-G0R2K2-F1
#
_entry.id   AF-G0R2K2-F1
#
_cell.length_a   1.000
_cell.length_b   1.000
_cell.length_c   1.000
_cell.angle_alpha   90.00
_cell.angle_beta   90.00
_cell.angle_gamma   90.00
#
_symmetry.space_group_name_H-M   'P 1'
#
loop_
_entity.id
_entity.type
_entity.pdbx_description
1 polymer ?
#
loop_
_entity_poly.entity_id
_entity_poly.type
_entity_poly.pdbx_seq_one_letter_code
_entity_poly.pdbx_strand_id
1 'polypeptide(L)'
;MGFFNQKIYHLYQKRDINNYIIQYKIGEGKFSDVYKGYNIKEKDKPVAIKILRPNDFQKIYNEIIILQQIQNIQNALKLIEVVIHKETLVPYKIIPRLNERDIRFYSYILLETIQKIHQLGIIHRDIKFENIIINHEKRKLRIVDWGLSSKYQPERLMNNRVGTVAFRAPEMLIQQNFEGHFSPAIDIWAAGVCISGMCRKTNNVLQ
;
A
#
# COMPACT_ATOMS: atom_id res chain seq x y z
N MET A 1 13.85 -4.38 -22.21
CA MET A 1 12.43 -4.74 -21.99
C MET A 1 12.17 -6.25 -22.00
N GLY A 2 12.57 -7.03 -23.03
CA GLY A 2 12.20 -8.45 -23.15
C GLY A 2 12.50 -9.37 -21.94
N PHE A 3 13.69 -9.28 -21.36
CA PHE A 3 14.15 -10.18 -20.29
C PHE A 3 13.33 -10.08 -18.97
N PHE A 4 12.85 -8.88 -18.64
CA PHE A 4 12.01 -8.68 -17.44
C PHE A 4 10.58 -9.20 -17.65
N ASN A 5 10.01 -9.01 -18.84
CA ASN A 5 8.73 -9.63 -19.19
C ASN A 5 8.82 -11.15 -19.09
N GLN A 6 9.87 -11.78 -19.64
CA GLN A 6 10.09 -13.22 -19.49
C GLN A 6 10.13 -13.67 -18.03
N LYS A 7 10.86 -12.99 -17.13
CA LYS A 7 10.88 -13.37 -15.70
C LYS A 7 9.49 -13.31 -15.05
N ILE A 8 8.68 -12.28 -15.33
CA ILE A 8 7.32 -12.19 -14.78
C ILE A 8 6.41 -13.26 -15.39
N TYR A 9 6.44 -13.45 -16.72
CA TYR A 9 5.66 -14.49 -17.41
C TYR A 9 6.02 -15.93 -16.99
N HIS A 10 7.29 -16.20 -16.65
CA HIS A 10 7.70 -17.52 -16.16
C HIS A 10 7.37 -17.76 -14.68
N LEU A 11 7.37 -16.71 -13.84
CA LEU A 11 6.99 -16.82 -12.42
C LEU A 11 5.48 -17.04 -12.21
N TYR A 12 4.65 -16.53 -13.12
CA TYR A 12 3.19 -16.63 -13.05
C TYR A 12 2.64 -17.34 -14.29
N GLN A 13 2.55 -18.68 -14.20
CA GLN A 13 1.87 -19.50 -15.22
C GLN A 13 0.47 -18.94 -15.54
N LYS A 14 0.04 -19.09 -16.80
CA LYS A 14 -1.25 -18.59 -17.33
C LYS A 14 -2.43 -18.84 -16.38
N ARG A 15 -2.76 -17.85 -15.56
CA ARG A 15 -4.07 -17.71 -14.91
C ARG A 15 -4.86 -16.66 -15.66
N ASP A 16 -6.14 -16.92 -15.86
CA ASP A 16 -6.97 -16.14 -16.77
C ASP A 16 -7.83 -15.12 -16.00
N ILE A 17 -7.82 -13.87 -16.46
CA ILE A 17 -8.70 -12.81 -15.95
C ILE A 17 -10.18 -13.17 -16.13
N ASN A 18 -10.51 -14.02 -17.10
CA ASN A 18 -11.85 -14.57 -17.32
C ASN A 18 -12.39 -15.38 -16.12
N ASN A 19 -11.56 -15.73 -15.12
CA ASN A 19 -12.02 -16.28 -13.85
C ASN A 19 -12.61 -15.22 -12.89
N TYR A 20 -12.58 -13.93 -13.24
CA TYR A 20 -13.01 -12.83 -12.39
C TYR A 20 -14.09 -11.98 -13.08
N ILE A 21 -15.14 -11.65 -12.33
CA ILE A 21 -16.16 -10.68 -12.76
C ILE A 21 -15.80 -9.33 -12.15
N ILE A 22 -15.48 -8.35 -13.01
CA ILE A 22 -15.31 -6.95 -12.64
C ILE A 22 -16.69 -6.30 -12.52
N GLN A 23 -16.93 -5.56 -11.43
CA GLN A 23 -18.18 -4.82 -11.22
C GLN A 23 -18.01 -3.31 -11.46
N TYR A 24 -17.76 -2.55 -10.40
CA TYR A 24 -17.72 -1.08 -10.43
C TYR A 24 -16.42 -0.55 -9.84
N LYS A 25 -16.01 0.64 -10.30
CA LYS A 25 -14.82 1.34 -9.83
C LYS A 25 -15.01 1.76 -8.35
N ILE A 26 -14.04 1.46 -7.51
CA ILE A 26 -13.99 1.80 -6.07
C ILE A 26 -12.73 2.59 -5.68
N GLY A 27 -11.91 3.00 -6.67
CA GLY A 27 -10.75 3.85 -6.42
C GLY A 27 -10.00 4.24 -7.69
N GLU A 28 -9.19 5.29 -7.57
CA GLU A 28 -8.33 5.79 -8.63
C GLU A 28 -7.03 6.33 -8.02
N GLY A 29 -5.90 5.99 -8.62
CA GLY A 29 -4.59 6.46 -8.21
C GLY A 29 -3.73 6.83 -9.43
N LYS A 30 -2.60 7.50 -9.18
CA LYS A 30 -1.70 7.99 -10.24
C LYS A 30 -1.22 6.88 -11.19
N PHE A 31 -1.06 5.66 -10.69
CA PHE A 31 -0.51 4.53 -11.44
C PHE A 31 -1.52 3.42 -11.71
N SER A 32 -2.78 3.55 -11.26
CA SER A 32 -3.76 2.47 -11.36
C SER A 32 -5.21 2.82 -11.03
N ASP A 33 -6.15 2.05 -11.58
CA ASP A 33 -7.60 2.21 -11.39
C ASP A 33 -8.22 1.00 -10.68
N VAL A 34 -9.09 1.19 -9.68
CA VAL A 34 -9.52 0.10 -8.80
C VAL A 34 -10.99 -0.22 -8.93
N TYR A 35 -11.31 -1.51 -9.00
CA TYR A 35 -12.66 -2.06 -9.10
C TYR A 35 -12.96 -3.06 -7.97
N LYS A 36 -14.24 -3.25 -7.68
CA LYS A 36 -14.76 -4.40 -6.93
C LYS A 36 -15.01 -5.56 -7.90
N GLY A 37 -14.79 -6.79 -7.47
CA GLY A 37 -15.18 -7.97 -8.24
C GLY A 37 -15.28 -9.25 -7.42
N TYR A 38 -15.45 -10.37 -8.11
CA TYR A 38 -15.51 -11.71 -7.52
C TYR A 38 -14.81 -12.72 -8.41
N ASN A 39 -14.24 -13.78 -7.82
CA ASN A 39 -13.90 -14.97 -8.60
C ASN A 39 -15.20 -15.71 -8.97
N ILE A 40 -15.34 -16.18 -10.21
CA ILE A 40 -16.54 -16.88 -10.70
C ILE A 40 -16.88 -18.11 -9.85
N LYS A 41 -15.87 -18.78 -9.28
CA LYS A 41 -16.00 -19.96 -8.43
C LYS A 41 -16.30 -19.62 -6.96
N GLU A 42 -16.09 -18.37 -6.53
CA GLU A 42 -16.25 -17.93 -5.13
C GLU A 42 -17.00 -16.59 -5.05
N LYS A 43 -18.23 -16.57 -5.59
CA LYS A 43 -19.06 -15.36 -5.72
C LYS A 43 -19.39 -14.65 -4.40
N ASP A 44 -19.34 -15.35 -3.26
CA ASP A 44 -19.62 -14.77 -1.95
C ASP A 44 -18.43 -14.05 -1.32
N LYS A 45 -17.23 -14.14 -1.93
CA LYS A 45 -16.00 -13.50 -1.44
C LYS A 45 -15.61 -12.33 -2.35
N PRO A 46 -16.01 -11.09 -2.03
CA PRO A 46 -15.61 -9.92 -2.81
C PRO A 46 -14.09 -9.76 -2.80
N VAL A 47 -13.51 -9.69 -3.99
CA VAL A 47 -12.10 -9.39 -4.22
C VAL A 47 -11.93 -7.94 -4.69
N ALA A 48 -10.68 -7.49 -4.58
CA ALA A 48 -10.24 -6.14 -4.85
C ALA A 48 -9.35 -6.13 -6.09
N ILE A 49 -9.68 -5.28 -7.08
CA ILE A 49 -9.07 -5.37 -8.41
C ILE A 49 -8.74 -3.98 -9.02
N LYS A 50 -7.66 -3.35 -8.50
CA LYS A 50 -6.71 -2.37 -9.13
C LYS A 50 -6.40 -2.73 -10.60
N ILE A 51 -5.90 -1.76 -11.36
CA ILE A 51 -5.52 -1.89 -12.77
C ILE A 51 -4.19 -1.14 -12.97
N LEU A 52 -3.06 -1.82 -12.80
CA LEU A 52 -1.73 -1.25 -13.02
C LEU A 52 -1.57 -0.73 -14.45
N ARG A 53 -1.34 0.57 -14.60
CA ARG A 53 -1.06 1.20 -15.90
C ARG A 53 0.35 0.79 -16.35
N PRO A 54 0.58 0.42 -17.63
CA PRO A 54 1.82 -0.26 -18.10
C PRO A 54 3.07 0.63 -18.16
N ASN A 55 3.08 1.76 -17.46
CA ASN A 55 4.05 2.84 -17.63
C ASN A 55 5.35 2.63 -16.82
N ASP A 56 5.38 1.67 -15.89
CA ASP A 56 6.55 1.38 -15.06
C ASP A 56 6.59 -0.09 -14.57
N PHE A 57 7.06 -0.99 -15.44
CA PHE A 57 7.22 -2.42 -15.12
C PHE A 57 8.13 -2.69 -13.91
N GLN A 58 9.08 -1.80 -13.60
CA GLN A 58 9.99 -1.98 -12.47
C GLN A 58 9.25 -1.77 -11.14
N LYS A 59 8.36 -0.78 -11.06
CA LYS A 59 7.45 -0.62 -9.91
C LYS A 59 6.48 -1.79 -9.78
N ILE A 60 5.89 -2.25 -10.88
CA ILE A 60 4.97 -3.41 -10.89
C ILE A 60 5.67 -4.66 -10.32
N TYR A 61 6.87 -4.97 -10.81
CA TYR A 61 7.67 -6.09 -10.31
C TYR A 61 8.01 -5.95 -8.82
N ASN A 62 8.42 -4.76 -8.40
CA ASN A 62 8.78 -4.47 -7.02
C ASN A 62 7.57 -4.57 -6.06
N GLU A 63 6.39 -4.07 -6.45
CA GLU A 63 5.15 -4.22 -5.67
C GLU A 63 4.83 -5.70 -5.45
N ILE A 64 4.91 -6.52 -6.51
CA ILE A 64 4.66 -7.96 -6.47
C ILE A 64 5.65 -8.67 -5.52
N ILE A 65 6.95 -8.41 -5.65
CA ILE A 65 7.99 -9.06 -4.81
C ILE A 65 7.83 -8.68 -3.33
N ILE A 66 7.53 -7.41 -3.03
CA ILE A 66 7.30 -6.95 -1.66
C ILE A 66 6.02 -7.58 -1.09
N LEU A 67 4.94 -7.62 -1.88
CA LEU A 67 3.70 -8.29 -1.49
C LEU A 67 3.94 -9.77 -1.14
N GLN A 68 4.68 -10.52 -1.95
CA GLN A 68 5.03 -11.91 -1.64
C GLN A 68 5.75 -12.06 -0.29
N GLN A 69 6.68 -11.16 0.03
CA GLN A 69 7.46 -11.23 1.28
C GLN A 69 6.63 -10.92 2.54
N ILE A 70 5.60 -10.08 2.43
CA ILE A 70 4.76 -9.67 3.58
C ILE A 70 3.51 -10.55 3.78
N GLN A 71 3.36 -11.66 3.05
CA GLN A 71 2.17 -12.53 3.16
C GLN A 71 1.95 -13.15 4.54
N ASN A 72 2.95 -13.17 5.43
CA ASN A 72 2.77 -13.61 6.82
C ASN A 72 2.32 -12.49 7.77
N ILE A 73 2.43 -11.21 7.39
CA ILE A 73 2.04 -10.08 8.24
C ILE A 73 0.52 -9.91 8.20
N GLN A 74 -0.16 -10.12 9.34
CA GLN A 74 -1.63 -10.19 9.45
C GLN A 74 -2.36 -8.96 8.87
N ASN A 75 -1.80 -7.77 9.13
CA ASN A 75 -2.38 -6.46 8.77
C ASN A 75 -1.70 -5.83 7.54
N ALA A 76 -0.82 -6.56 6.86
CA ALA A 76 -0.40 -6.21 5.51
C ALA A 76 -1.44 -6.68 4.48
N LEU A 77 -1.43 -6.08 3.29
CA LEU A 77 -2.23 -6.53 2.17
C LEU A 77 -1.87 -7.97 1.77
N LYS A 78 -2.88 -8.84 1.67
CA LYS A 78 -2.71 -10.19 1.14
C LYS A 78 -2.84 -10.17 -0.38
N LEU A 79 -1.87 -10.78 -1.06
CA LEU A 79 -1.86 -10.98 -2.50
C LEU A 79 -2.51 -12.34 -2.77
N ILE A 80 -3.73 -12.33 -3.29
CA ILE A 80 -4.46 -13.56 -3.62
C ILE A 80 -3.88 -14.17 -4.91
N GLU A 81 -3.73 -13.33 -5.94
CA GLU A 81 -3.31 -13.76 -7.27
C GLU A 81 -2.68 -12.60 -8.05
N VAL A 82 -1.70 -12.92 -8.89
CA VAL A 82 -1.22 -12.04 -9.97
C VAL A 82 -1.74 -12.62 -11.29
N VAL A 83 -2.63 -11.88 -11.95
CA VAL A 83 -3.10 -12.21 -13.29
C VAL A 83 -2.36 -11.31 -14.28
N ILE A 84 -1.59 -11.91 -15.21
CA ILE A 84 -0.95 -11.17 -16.29
C ILE A 84 -1.97 -10.99 -17.43
N HIS A 85 -2.90 -10.08 -17.21
CA HIS A 85 -3.61 -9.37 -18.27
C HIS A 85 -3.06 -7.94 -18.34
N LYS A 86 -3.62 -7.05 -19.19
CA LYS A 86 -3.14 -5.65 -19.28
C LYS A 86 -3.32 -4.81 -17.99
N GLU A 87 -3.90 -5.38 -16.91
CA GLU A 87 -4.56 -4.66 -15.79
C GLU A 87 -4.48 -5.49 -14.45
N THR A 88 -4.07 -4.95 -13.26
CA THR A 88 -3.74 -5.72 -11.98
C THR A 88 -3.96 -5.01 -10.58
N LEU A 89 -4.09 -5.74 -9.42
CA LEU A 89 -5.26 -5.82 -8.44
C LEU A 89 -5.12 -5.47 -6.86
N VAL A 90 -5.80 -4.44 -6.24
CA VAL A 90 -5.83 -3.93 -4.78
C VAL A 90 -7.07 -2.97 -4.43
N PRO A 91 -7.54 -2.63 -3.16
CA PRO A 91 -8.77 -1.77 -2.80
C PRO A 91 -8.67 -0.45 -1.91
N TYR A 92 -9.78 0.35 -1.74
CA TYR A 92 -9.97 1.57 -0.84
C TYR A 92 -11.17 1.55 0.17
N LYS A 93 -11.12 2.37 1.26
CA LYS A 93 -12.28 3.03 1.96
C LYS A 93 -11.82 4.22 2.83
N ILE A 94 -12.65 5.26 3.00
CA ILE A 94 -12.38 6.46 3.82
C ILE A 94 -12.31 6.11 5.32
N ILE A 95 -11.36 6.70 6.06
CA ILE A 95 -11.25 6.59 7.52
C ILE A 95 -12.49 7.22 8.18
N PRO A 96 -13.28 6.47 8.97
CA PRO A 96 -14.47 6.99 9.65
C PRO A 96 -14.10 7.97 10.76
N ARG A 97 -15.09 8.67 11.34
CA ARG A 97 -14.88 9.33 12.64
C ARG A 97 -14.58 8.26 13.68
N LEU A 98 -13.46 8.39 14.38
CA LEU A 98 -12.99 7.48 15.42
C LEU A 98 -13.06 8.21 16.76
N ASN A 99 -13.36 7.52 17.87
CA ASN A 99 -13.12 8.08 19.20
C ASN A 99 -11.66 7.83 19.64
N GLU A 100 -11.25 8.40 20.77
CA GLU A 100 -9.87 8.25 21.28
C GLU A 100 -9.43 6.79 21.47
N ARG A 101 -10.33 5.91 21.96
CA ARG A 101 -10.03 4.48 22.15
C ARG A 101 -9.78 3.78 20.81
N ASP A 102 -10.56 4.14 19.79
CA ASP A 102 -10.37 3.64 18.44
C ASP A 102 -9.09 4.17 17.79
N ILE A 103 -8.78 5.45 17.95
CA ILE A 103 -7.51 6.02 17.47
C ILE A 103 -6.33 5.29 18.12
N ARG A 104 -6.37 5.08 19.43
CA ARG A 104 -5.34 4.32 20.17
C ARG A 104 -5.17 2.91 19.61
N PHE A 105 -6.27 2.20 19.37
CA PHE A 105 -6.29 0.86 18.80
C PHE A 105 -5.72 0.80 17.37
N TYR A 106 -6.15 1.70 16.48
CA TYR A 106 -5.67 1.72 15.09
C TYR A 106 -4.23 2.24 14.99
N SER A 107 -3.82 3.15 15.86
CA SER A 107 -2.42 3.58 15.98
C SER A 107 -1.51 2.43 16.38
N TYR A 108 -1.92 1.62 17.37
CA TYR A 108 -1.19 0.41 17.75
C TYR A 108 -1.03 -0.55 16.55
N ILE A 109 -2.12 -0.89 15.85
CA ILE A 109 -2.05 -1.80 14.70
C ILE A 109 -1.17 -1.24 13.57
N LEU A 110 -1.28 0.07 13.28
CA LEU A 110 -0.46 0.74 12.27
C LEU A 110 1.03 0.61 12.60
N LEU A 111 1.42 0.99 13.82
CA LEU A 111 2.82 0.97 14.27
C LEU A 111 3.38 -0.45 14.37
N GLU A 112 2.58 -1.41 14.87
CA GLU A 112 2.96 -2.82 14.92
C GLU A 112 3.17 -3.41 13.51
N THR A 113 2.35 -3.02 12.54
CA THR A 113 2.50 -3.43 11.14
C THR A 113 3.74 -2.83 10.50
N ILE A 114 4.02 -1.55 10.78
CA ILE A 114 5.23 -0.84 10.31
C ILE A 114 6.50 -1.50 10.90
N GLN A 115 6.51 -1.79 12.20
CA GLN A 115 7.61 -2.52 12.85
C GLN A 115 7.89 -3.87 12.16
N LYS A 116 6.84 -4.65 11.87
CA LYS A 116 6.96 -5.96 11.23
C LYS A 116 7.54 -5.89 9.80
N ILE A 117 7.24 -4.85 9.01
CA ILE A 117 7.88 -4.67 7.69
C ILE A 117 9.31 -4.13 7.79
N HIS A 118 9.60 -3.27 8.77
CA HIS A 118 10.95 -2.77 9.03
C HIS A 118 11.89 -3.90 9.45
N GLN A 119 11.41 -4.87 10.24
CA GLN A 119 12.14 -6.10 10.59
C GLN A 119 12.47 -6.97 9.36
N LEU A 120 11.68 -6.92 8.29
CA LEU A 120 11.99 -7.56 7.00
C LEU A 120 12.91 -6.72 6.11
N GLY A 121 13.43 -5.60 6.62
CA GLY A 121 14.22 -4.63 5.87
C GLY A 121 13.43 -3.96 4.74
N ILE A 122 12.11 -3.77 4.90
CA ILE A 122 11.23 -3.11 3.92
C ILE A 122 10.76 -1.77 4.48
N ILE A 123 10.86 -0.71 3.69
CA ILE A 123 10.28 0.62 3.99
C ILE A 123 9.08 0.83 3.07
N HIS A 124 7.95 1.32 3.59
CA HIS A 124 6.72 1.52 2.82
C HIS A 124 6.77 2.73 1.89
N ARG A 125 7.29 3.86 2.39
CA ARG A 125 7.62 5.12 1.67
C ARG A 125 6.46 5.97 1.16
N ASP A 126 5.23 5.50 1.29
CA ASP A 126 4.00 6.29 1.03
C ASP A 126 2.89 5.93 2.04
N ILE A 127 3.21 5.95 3.34
CA ILE A 127 2.20 5.87 4.41
C ILE A 127 1.36 7.15 4.40
N LYS A 128 0.05 7.02 4.24
CA LYS A 128 -0.93 8.11 4.17
C LYS A 128 -2.34 7.57 4.40
N PHE A 129 -3.33 8.46 4.57
CA PHE A 129 -4.72 8.06 4.84
C PHE A 129 -5.31 7.15 3.76
N GLU A 130 -5.01 7.44 2.49
CA GLU A 130 -5.47 6.68 1.32
C GLU A 130 -4.94 5.24 1.31
N ASN A 131 -3.75 5.03 1.91
CA ASN A 131 -3.05 3.75 1.97
C ASN A 131 -3.28 3.00 3.31
N ILE A 132 -4.18 3.51 4.16
CA ILE A 132 -4.57 2.89 5.44
C ILE A 132 -6.06 2.55 5.39
N ILE A 133 -6.39 1.28 5.14
CA ILE A 133 -7.77 0.81 5.00
C ILE A 133 -8.29 0.32 6.34
N ILE A 134 -9.33 0.97 6.87
CA ILE A 134 -9.99 0.58 8.12
C ILE A 134 -11.36 -0.07 7.82
N ASN A 135 -11.57 -1.29 8.31
CA ASN A 135 -12.88 -1.87 8.50
C ASN A 135 -13.23 -1.79 9.99
N HIS A 136 -14.05 -0.79 10.34
CA HIS A 136 -14.34 -0.46 11.73
C HIS A 136 -15.19 -1.53 12.42
N GLU A 137 -16.28 -1.97 11.78
CA GLU A 137 -17.16 -3.05 12.23
C GLU A 137 -16.39 -4.33 12.61
N LYS A 138 -15.39 -4.71 11.80
CA LYS A 138 -14.57 -5.92 12.02
C LYS A 138 -13.28 -5.64 12.78
N ARG A 139 -13.08 -4.42 13.29
CA ARG A 139 -11.86 -3.92 13.96
C ARG A 139 -10.55 -4.26 13.25
N LYS A 140 -10.50 -4.10 11.92
CA LYS A 140 -9.32 -4.42 11.08
C LYS A 140 -8.75 -3.17 10.44
N LEU A 141 -7.43 -3.09 10.40
CA LEU A 141 -6.65 -2.11 9.63
C LEU A 141 -5.74 -2.86 8.66
N ARG A 142 -5.54 -2.31 7.46
CA ARG A 142 -4.57 -2.81 6.48
C ARG A 142 -3.78 -1.68 5.83
N ILE A 143 -2.47 -1.88 5.70
CA ILE A 143 -1.60 -1.04 4.86
C ILE A 143 -1.65 -1.57 3.41
N VAL A 144 -1.84 -0.67 2.44
CA VAL A 144 -1.97 -0.98 1.01
C VAL A 144 -1.10 -0.08 0.13
N ASP A 145 -0.99 -0.41 -1.15
CA ASP A 145 -0.20 0.26 -2.21
C ASP A 145 1.32 0.27 -1.98
N TRP A 146 1.93 -0.89 -2.23
CA TRP A 146 3.36 -1.15 -1.98
C TRP A 146 4.25 -0.76 -3.19
N GLY A 147 3.68 -0.07 -4.19
CA GLY A 147 4.37 0.29 -5.45
C GLY A 147 5.51 1.31 -5.31
N LEU A 148 5.61 1.99 -4.17
CA LEU A 148 6.71 2.90 -3.82
C LEU A 148 7.64 2.36 -2.73
N SER A 149 7.31 1.20 -2.16
CA SER A 149 8.10 0.56 -1.10
C SER A 149 9.44 0.05 -1.63
N SER A 150 10.46 -0.06 -0.77
CA SER A 150 11.76 -0.59 -1.17
C SER A 150 12.48 -1.30 -0.04
N LYS A 151 13.45 -2.16 -0.38
CA LYS A 151 14.38 -2.69 0.62
C LYS A 151 15.25 -1.58 1.20
N TYR A 152 15.41 -1.59 2.51
CA TYR A 152 16.38 -0.76 3.22
C TYR A 152 17.78 -1.34 3.04
N GLN A 153 18.72 -0.50 2.65
CA GLN A 153 20.15 -0.80 2.58
C GLN A 153 20.87 0.47 3.06
N PRO A 154 21.55 0.48 4.24
CA PRO A 154 22.05 1.72 4.87
C PRO A 154 22.92 2.59 3.96
N GLU A 155 23.80 1.95 3.19
CA GLU A 155 24.77 2.60 2.29
C GLU A 155 24.16 3.04 0.96
N ARG A 156 22.88 2.71 0.68
CA ARG A 156 22.27 2.95 -0.62
C ARG A 156 21.44 4.23 -0.63
N LEU A 157 21.78 5.12 -1.57
CA LEU A 157 20.94 6.27 -1.92
C LEU A 157 19.57 5.80 -2.45
N MET A 158 18.52 6.45 -1.95
CA MET A 158 17.14 6.19 -2.36
C MET A 158 16.56 7.42 -3.07
N ASN A 159 15.89 7.20 -4.20
CA ASN A 159 15.16 8.22 -4.95
C ASN A 159 14.17 8.98 -4.06
N ASN A 160 14.37 10.29 -3.92
CA ASN A 160 13.64 11.21 -3.06
C ASN A 160 12.43 11.88 -3.77
N ARG A 161 12.01 11.40 -4.94
CA ARG A 161 10.79 11.86 -5.64
C ARG A 161 9.62 10.88 -5.49
N VAL A 162 9.53 10.25 -4.31
CA VAL A 162 8.44 9.35 -3.92
C VAL A 162 7.68 9.90 -2.71
N GLY A 163 6.53 9.30 -2.42
CA GLY A 163 5.67 9.66 -1.29
C GLY A 163 4.83 10.92 -1.55
N THR A 164 3.72 11.01 -0.84
CA THR A 164 2.79 12.15 -0.91
C THR A 164 3.31 13.29 -0.02
N VAL A 165 3.52 14.48 -0.58
CA VAL A 165 4.31 15.58 0.04
C VAL A 165 3.92 15.90 1.49
N ALA A 166 2.63 15.98 1.79
CA ALA A 166 2.12 16.31 3.12
C ALA A 166 2.46 15.28 4.23
N PHE A 167 2.91 14.07 3.87
CA PHE A 167 3.27 12.99 4.80
C PHE A 167 4.79 12.76 4.87
N ARG A 168 5.59 13.47 4.08
CA ARG A 168 7.05 13.26 4.00
C ARG A 168 7.75 13.82 5.24
N ALA A 169 8.77 13.09 5.69
CA ALA A 169 9.64 13.50 6.79
C ALA A 169 10.54 14.69 6.39
N PRO A 170 10.98 15.56 7.32
CA PRO A 170 11.74 16.76 6.99
C PRO A 170 13.04 16.47 6.25
N GLU A 171 13.73 15.39 6.60
CA GLU A 171 14.94 14.91 5.91
C GLU A 171 14.68 14.56 4.44
N MET A 172 13.45 14.17 4.08
CA MET A 172 13.07 13.98 2.68
C MET A 172 12.80 15.32 1.97
N LEU A 173 12.47 16.39 2.67
CA LEU A 173 12.14 17.69 2.07
C LEU A 173 13.39 18.57 1.84
N ILE A 174 14.42 18.40 2.67
CA ILE A 174 15.66 19.21 2.65
C ILE A 174 16.64 18.78 1.54
N GLN A 175 16.54 17.53 1.05
CA GLN A 175 17.48 16.96 0.08
C GLN A 175 17.36 17.56 -1.33
N GLN A 176 18.41 18.25 -1.77
CA GLN A 176 18.47 18.94 -3.06
C GLN A 176 18.67 18.00 -4.27
N ASN A 177 19.40 16.89 -4.10
CA ASN A 177 19.92 16.08 -5.21
C ASN A 177 18.97 14.97 -5.72
N PHE A 178 17.67 15.07 -5.43
CA PHE A 178 16.65 14.06 -5.76
C PHE A 178 16.90 12.62 -5.28
N GLU A 179 17.97 12.35 -4.53
CA GLU A 179 18.28 11.11 -3.84
C GLU A 179 18.88 11.41 -2.45
N GLY A 180 18.85 10.44 -1.54
CA GLY A 180 19.44 10.60 -0.21
C GLY A 180 19.46 9.31 0.61
N HIS A 181 20.22 9.31 1.70
CA HIS A 181 20.13 8.26 2.73
C HIS A 181 18.93 8.55 3.63
N PHE A 182 17.95 7.65 3.61
CA PHE A 182 16.81 7.69 4.54
C PHE A 182 16.80 6.41 5.36
N SER A 183 16.46 6.51 6.64
CA SER A 183 16.22 5.35 7.48
C SER A 183 14.73 4.94 7.37
N PRO A 184 14.35 3.77 7.93
CA PRO A 184 12.93 3.40 8.06
C PRO A 184 12.08 4.41 8.86
N ALA A 185 12.69 5.35 9.59
CA ALA A 185 12.00 6.38 10.37
C ALA A 185 11.07 7.28 9.53
N ILE A 186 11.28 7.39 8.21
CA ILE A 186 10.37 8.14 7.32
C ILE A 186 8.92 7.61 7.36
N ASP A 187 8.74 6.30 7.54
CA ASP A 187 7.39 5.71 7.71
C ASP A 187 6.80 6.04 9.10
N ILE A 188 7.66 6.21 10.12
CA ILE A 188 7.24 6.56 11.49
C ILE A 188 6.76 8.02 11.54
N TRP A 189 7.46 8.93 10.86
CA TRP A 189 7.00 10.31 10.68
C TRP A 189 5.63 10.34 9.97
N ALA A 190 5.52 9.65 8.84
CA ALA A 190 4.28 9.59 8.06
C ALA A 190 3.11 8.97 8.86
N ALA A 191 3.38 7.95 9.67
CA ALA A 191 2.41 7.40 10.63
C ALA A 191 2.02 8.43 11.70
N GLY A 192 2.96 9.22 12.22
CA GLY A 192 2.69 10.33 13.15
C GLY A 192 1.77 11.40 12.55
N VAL A 193 1.97 11.77 11.28
CA VAL A 193 1.08 12.67 10.53
C VAL A 193 -0.34 12.08 10.44
N CYS A 194 -0.44 10.79 10.11
CA CYS A 194 -1.74 10.08 10.08
C CYS A 194 -2.43 10.09 11.46
N ILE A 195 -1.72 9.74 12.52
CA ILE A 195 -2.27 9.69 13.90
C ILE A 195 -2.73 11.08 14.35
N SER A 196 -1.91 12.12 14.14
CA SER A 196 -2.26 13.52 14.41
C SER A 196 -3.52 13.97 13.67
N GLY A 197 -3.67 13.60 12.39
CA GLY A 197 -4.87 13.92 11.62
C GLY A 197 -6.11 13.11 12.03
N MET A 198 -5.96 11.89 12.56
CA MET A 198 -7.07 11.17 13.20
C MET A 198 -7.54 11.91 14.46
N CYS A 199 -6.63 12.35 15.33
CA CYS A 199 -6.95 13.14 16.53
C CYS A 199 -7.60 14.49 16.19
N ARG A 200 -7.13 15.21 15.17
CA ARG A 200 -7.74 16.50 14.80
C ARG A 200 -9.19 16.35 14.31
N LYS A 201 -9.53 15.22 13.67
CA LYS A 201 -10.89 14.93 13.21
C LYS A 201 -11.88 14.59 14.33
N THR A 202 -11.44 14.43 15.59
CA THR A 202 -12.33 14.24 16.75
C THR A 202 -12.76 15.55 17.40
N ASN A 203 -12.01 16.63 17.23
CA ASN A 203 -12.13 17.83 18.07
C ASN A 203 -13.11 18.87 17.53
N ASN A 204 -13.66 18.70 16.32
CA ASN A 204 -14.70 19.58 15.75
C ASN A 204 -16.10 19.27 16.33
N VAL A 205 -16.20 19.14 17.66
CA VAL A 205 -17.44 18.95 18.43
C VAL A 205 -17.57 20.01 19.54
N LEU A 206 -16.61 20.93 19.66
CA LEU A 206 -16.61 22.01 20.66
C LEU A 206 -16.14 23.36 20.06
N GLN A 207 -16.79 23.81 18.98
CA GLN A 207 -16.98 25.22 18.61
C GLN A 207 -18.35 25.36 17.93
#